data_AF-A0A7S1FFI3-F1
#
_entry.id   AF-A0A7S1FFI3-F1
#
_cell.length_a   1.000
_cell.length_b   1.000
_cell.length_c   1.000
_cell.angle_alpha   90.00
_cell.angle_beta   90.00
_cell.angle_gamma   90.00
#
_symmetry.space_group_name_H-M   'P 1'
#
loop_
_entity.id
_entity.type
_entity.pdbx_description
1 polymer ?
#
loop_
_entity_poly.entity_id
_entity_poly.type
_entity_poly.pdbx_seq_one_letter_code
_entity_poly.pdbx_strand_id
1 'polypeptide(L)'
;VSDMVLGGVVGAASCVATATRDVWDYNRENYMYDRKMRQAQELQVMGFRVRQAELWREDVRDLVDLTEKKMDYYMVVCTLALEFCITMLTEGRLEPGTPTWLLRFYLLTLCSALLYMLLALWLAMHASVVAQGSSARLLTQFVRLPIPTWDELEACRTYGASFEAQGIAEQLRVPFVQPLFEGQISQAPVPPRPTEQRETRLGVPQSVSGYVSHGSAVGVPGGAGSNAAPQEAVDPWKLERSGRDIYELKPSPVADLRHVELVRRAAVYYQSYDAFARVSL
;
A
#
# COMPACT_ATOMS: atom_id res chain seq x y z
N VAL A 1 -10.80 -24.47 74.14
CA VAL A 1 -11.27 -24.84 72.78
C VAL A 1 -11.42 -23.62 71.85
N SER A 2 -11.63 -22.41 72.37
CA SER A 2 -11.81 -21.20 71.53
C SER A 2 -10.54 -20.63 70.85
N ASP A 3 -9.34 -20.85 71.39
CA ASP A 3 -8.09 -20.28 70.80
C ASP A 3 -7.56 -21.05 69.58
N MET A 4 -8.01 -22.29 69.38
CA MET A 4 -7.55 -23.14 68.27
C MET A 4 -8.32 -22.87 66.97
N VAL A 5 -9.52 -22.28 67.06
CA VAL A 5 -10.35 -21.89 65.91
C VAL A 5 -9.87 -20.55 65.33
N LEU A 6 -9.38 -19.63 66.17
CA LEU A 6 -8.83 -18.35 65.69
C LEU A 6 -7.51 -18.54 64.91
N GLY A 7 -6.63 -19.45 65.33
CA GLY A 7 -5.38 -19.74 64.63
C GLY A 7 -5.57 -20.35 63.24
N GLY A 8 -6.60 -21.20 63.07
CA GLY A 8 -6.93 -21.81 61.78
C GLY A 8 -7.49 -20.82 60.76
N VAL A 9 -8.29 -19.83 61.21
CA VAL A 9 -8.86 -18.80 60.34
C VAL A 9 -7.80 -17.78 59.91
N VAL A 10 -6.85 -17.44 60.79
CA VAL A 10 -5.72 -16.56 60.45
C VAL A 10 -4.72 -17.26 59.51
N GLY A 11 -4.45 -18.55 59.71
CA GLY A 11 -3.64 -19.37 58.81
C GLY A 11 -4.26 -19.49 57.41
N ALA A 12 -5.55 -19.82 57.31
CA ALA A 12 -6.26 -19.91 56.04
C ALA A 12 -6.36 -18.56 55.30
N ALA A 13 -6.57 -17.45 56.01
CA ALA A 13 -6.58 -16.11 55.40
C ALA A 13 -5.22 -15.72 54.81
N SER A 14 -4.12 -16.12 55.46
CA SER A 14 -2.76 -15.86 54.97
C SER A 14 -2.41 -16.68 53.70
N CYS A 15 -2.88 -17.92 53.61
CA CYS A 15 -2.73 -18.77 52.42
C CYS A 15 -3.56 -18.27 51.23
N VAL A 16 -4.77 -17.74 51.47
CA VAL A 16 -5.59 -17.15 50.40
C VAL A 16 -4.99 -15.82 49.92
N ALA A 17 -4.47 -14.99 50.81
CA ALA A 17 -3.86 -13.70 50.45
C ALA A 17 -2.52 -13.84 49.69
N THR A 18 -1.77 -14.92 49.93
CA THR A 18 -0.54 -15.22 49.17
C THR A 18 -0.90 -15.77 47.78
N ALA A 19 -1.84 -16.69 47.69
CA ALA A 19 -2.31 -17.21 46.40
C ALA A 19 -2.93 -16.13 45.48
N THR A 20 -3.67 -15.16 46.02
CA THR A 20 -4.25 -14.07 45.21
C THR A 20 -3.20 -13.10 44.69
N ARG A 21 -2.12 -12.87 45.45
CA ARG A 21 -0.98 -12.05 45.00
C ARG A 21 -0.20 -12.74 43.89
N ASP A 22 0.08 -14.03 44.06
CA ASP A 22 0.83 -14.79 43.05
C ASP A 22 0.05 -14.87 41.71
N VAL A 23 -1.28 -15.05 41.78
CA VAL A 23 -2.15 -15.02 40.60
C VAL A 23 -2.19 -13.63 39.95
N TRP A 24 -2.27 -12.58 40.77
CA TRP A 24 -2.26 -11.19 40.28
C TRP A 24 -0.95 -10.85 39.57
N ASP A 25 0.19 -11.17 40.19
CA ASP A 25 1.52 -10.89 39.64
C ASP A 25 1.74 -11.68 38.35
N TYR A 26 1.32 -12.95 38.29
CA TYR A 26 1.35 -13.74 37.07
C TYR A 26 0.54 -13.10 35.94
N ASN A 27 -0.71 -12.68 36.20
CA ASN A 27 -1.55 -12.06 35.18
C ASN A 27 -1.02 -10.71 34.71
N ARG A 28 -0.45 -9.93 35.64
CA ARG A 28 0.19 -8.65 35.32
C ARG A 28 1.43 -8.86 34.45
N GLU A 29 2.29 -9.83 34.78
CA GLU A 29 3.46 -10.18 33.97
C GLU A 29 3.07 -10.68 32.58
N ASN A 30 2.06 -11.56 32.50
CA ASN A 30 1.55 -12.07 31.24
C ASN A 30 0.95 -10.95 30.38
N TYR A 31 0.17 -10.04 30.98
CA TYR A 31 -0.35 -8.86 30.29
C TYR A 31 0.79 -8.00 29.74
N MET A 32 1.82 -7.71 30.55
CA MET A 32 2.95 -6.90 30.11
C MET A 32 3.76 -7.59 29.00
N TYR A 33 3.89 -8.92 29.05
CA TYR A 33 4.52 -9.71 28.01
C TYR A 33 3.77 -9.61 26.68
N ASP A 34 2.46 -9.87 26.69
CA ASP A 34 1.61 -9.77 25.50
C ASP A 34 1.62 -8.34 24.92
N ARG A 35 1.60 -7.32 25.78
CA ARG A 35 1.70 -5.92 25.35
C ARG A 35 3.02 -5.60 24.67
N LYS A 36 4.15 -6.12 25.18
CA LYS A 36 5.47 -5.97 24.53
C LYS A 36 5.50 -6.67 23.18
N MET A 37 4.95 -7.88 23.08
CA MET A 37 4.88 -8.61 21.80
C MET A 37 4.05 -7.85 20.77
N ARG A 38 2.91 -7.27 21.20
CA ARG A 38 2.08 -6.43 20.32
C ARG A 38 2.82 -5.18 19.84
N GLN A 39 3.47 -4.46 20.75
CA GLN A 39 4.28 -3.30 20.37
C GLN A 39 5.37 -3.68 19.36
N ALA A 40 6.06 -4.80 19.57
CA ALA A 40 7.06 -5.29 18.63
C ALA A 40 6.45 -5.63 17.27
N GLN A 41 5.27 -6.27 17.24
CA GLN A 41 4.55 -6.58 16.01
C GLN A 41 4.11 -5.31 15.26
N GLU A 42 3.54 -4.32 15.95
CA GLU A 42 3.13 -3.04 15.35
C GLU A 42 4.32 -2.29 14.75
N LEU A 43 5.45 -2.24 15.46
CA LEU A 43 6.69 -1.65 14.94
C LEU A 43 7.24 -2.44 13.73
N GLN A 44 7.14 -3.77 13.74
CA GLN A 44 7.50 -4.59 12.58
C GLN A 44 6.59 -4.28 11.38
N VAL A 45 5.28 -4.15 11.58
CA VAL A 45 4.33 -3.77 10.53
C VAL A 45 4.67 -2.41 9.95
N MET A 46 5.01 -1.42 10.78
CA MET A 46 5.51 -0.13 10.31
C MET A 46 6.81 -0.30 9.48
N GLY A 47 7.73 -1.16 9.93
CA GLY A 47 8.94 -1.49 9.18
C GLY A 47 8.65 -2.12 7.81
N PHE A 48 7.67 -3.04 7.72
CA PHE A 48 7.24 -3.62 6.45
C PHE A 48 6.63 -2.58 5.51
N ARG A 49 5.89 -1.58 6.02
CA ARG A 49 5.34 -0.47 5.22
C ARG A 49 6.42 0.41 4.62
N VAL A 50 7.47 0.70 5.38
CA VAL A 50 8.62 1.47 4.87
C VAL A 50 9.33 0.69 3.76
N ARG A 51 9.64 -0.60 4.00
CA ARG A 51 10.27 -1.45 2.97
C ARG A 51 9.40 -1.60 1.72
N GLN A 52 8.08 -1.72 1.88
CA GLN A 52 7.15 -1.76 0.76
C GLN A 52 7.23 -0.47 -0.07
N ALA A 53 7.30 0.70 0.58
CA ALA A 53 7.48 1.96 -0.10
C ALA A 53 8.85 2.08 -0.80
N GLU A 54 9.90 1.49 -0.24
CA GLU A 54 11.22 1.40 -0.90
C GLU A 54 11.17 0.55 -2.17
N LEU A 55 10.58 -0.65 -2.09
CA LEU A 55 10.37 -1.52 -3.25
C LEU A 55 9.57 -0.80 -4.34
N TRP A 56 8.51 -0.06 -3.98
CA TRP A 56 7.74 0.72 -4.95
C TRP A 56 8.57 1.81 -5.64
N ARG A 57 9.57 2.39 -4.95
CA ARG A 57 10.46 3.38 -5.57
C ARG A 57 11.45 2.72 -6.53
N GLU A 58 11.90 1.51 -6.22
CA GLU A 58 12.75 0.71 -7.10
C GLU A 58 11.99 0.30 -8.37
N ASP A 59 10.78 -0.24 -8.23
CA ASP A 59 9.94 -0.62 -9.38
C ASP A 59 9.68 0.55 -10.33
N VAL A 60 9.40 1.75 -9.79
CA VAL A 60 9.20 2.96 -10.60
C VAL A 60 10.47 3.35 -11.36
N ARG A 61 11.65 3.23 -10.75
CA ARG A 61 12.92 3.51 -11.42
C ARG A 61 13.18 2.49 -12.51
N ASP A 62 13.06 1.20 -12.20
CA ASP A 62 13.35 0.12 -13.16
C ASP A 62 12.44 0.19 -14.39
N LEU A 63 11.15 0.51 -14.21
CA LEU A 63 10.21 0.69 -15.32
C LEU A 63 10.56 1.90 -16.20
N VAL A 64 11.01 3.01 -15.61
CA VAL A 64 11.44 4.18 -16.38
C VAL A 64 12.77 3.92 -17.06
N ASP A 65 13.74 3.34 -16.36
CA ASP A 65 15.06 3.00 -16.88
C ASP A 65 14.97 2.07 -18.10
N LEU A 66 14.00 1.14 -18.09
CA LEU A 66 13.73 0.30 -19.26
C LEU A 66 13.29 1.12 -20.47
N THR A 67 12.43 2.14 -20.26
CA THR A 67 11.99 3.02 -21.34
C THR A 67 13.09 3.94 -21.83
N GLU A 68 13.93 4.46 -20.93
CA GLU A 68 15.08 5.30 -21.26
C GLU A 68 16.10 4.54 -22.12
N LYS A 69 16.57 3.37 -21.64
CA LYS A 69 17.50 2.52 -22.40
C LYS A 69 16.96 2.18 -23.77
N LYS A 70 15.65 1.94 -23.87
CA LYS A 70 14.99 1.66 -25.14
C LYS A 70 15.02 2.86 -26.09
N MET A 71 14.76 4.07 -25.62
CA MET A 71 14.85 5.29 -26.42
C MET A 71 16.30 5.56 -26.87
N ASP A 72 17.28 5.27 -26.02
CA ASP A 72 18.70 5.44 -26.35
C ASP A 72 19.12 4.53 -27.51
N TYR A 73 18.65 3.27 -27.53
CA TYR A 73 18.88 2.38 -28.68
C TYR A 73 18.30 2.94 -29.97
N TYR A 74 17.11 3.54 -29.93
CA TYR A 74 16.52 4.18 -31.11
C TYR A 74 17.33 5.40 -31.57
N MET A 75 17.82 6.23 -30.63
CA MET A 75 18.70 7.34 -30.96
C MET A 75 19.98 6.87 -31.66
N VAL A 76 20.63 5.82 -31.17
CA VAL A 76 21.86 5.28 -31.79
C VAL A 76 21.60 4.85 -33.23
N VAL A 77 20.55 4.06 -33.48
CA VAL A 77 20.23 3.61 -34.85
C VAL A 77 19.87 4.79 -35.75
N CYS A 78 19.09 5.76 -35.25
CA CYS A 78 18.78 6.98 -35.99
C CYS A 78 20.04 7.77 -36.36
N THR A 79 21.02 7.90 -35.46
CA THR A 79 22.27 8.62 -35.74
C THR A 79 23.13 7.94 -36.80
N LEU A 80 23.19 6.60 -36.81
CA LEU A 80 23.92 5.85 -37.83
C LEU A 80 23.25 5.96 -39.20
N ALA A 81 21.93 5.83 -39.26
CA ALA A 81 21.17 6.01 -40.50
C ALA A 81 21.28 7.46 -41.03
N LEU A 82 21.28 8.45 -40.12
CA LEU A 82 21.52 9.85 -40.46
C LEU A 82 22.91 10.05 -41.07
N GLU A 83 23.95 9.41 -40.53
CA GLU A 83 25.31 9.45 -41.07
C GLU A 83 25.34 8.91 -42.51
N PHE A 84 24.72 7.75 -42.79
CA PHE A 84 24.64 7.22 -44.15
C PHE A 84 23.93 8.17 -45.12
N CYS A 85 22.85 8.85 -44.69
CA CYS A 85 22.18 9.85 -45.50
C CYS A 85 23.08 11.07 -45.79
N ILE A 86 23.89 11.51 -44.82
CA ILE A 86 24.86 12.59 -45.00
C ILE A 86 25.95 12.16 -45.99
N THR A 87 26.52 10.97 -45.84
CA THR A 87 27.54 10.44 -46.76
C THR A 87 27.01 10.32 -48.18
N MET A 88 25.77 9.84 -48.38
CA MET A 88 25.14 9.82 -49.71
C MET A 88 24.92 11.23 -50.29
N LEU A 89 24.68 12.23 -49.44
CA LEU A 89 24.52 13.62 -49.86
C LEU A 89 25.86 14.25 -50.30
N THR A 90 26.95 13.95 -49.59
CA THR A 90 28.28 14.54 -49.88
C THR A 90 29.06 13.81 -50.97
N GLU A 91 28.96 12.49 -51.03
CA GLU A 91 29.78 11.64 -51.91
C GLU A 91 28.99 11.01 -53.06
N GLY A 92 27.65 11.06 -53.03
CA GLY A 92 26.77 10.47 -54.04
C GLY A 92 26.87 11.16 -55.39
N ARG A 93 27.91 10.84 -56.16
CA ARG A 93 28.10 11.33 -57.53
C ARG A 93 27.32 10.44 -58.51
N LEU A 94 26.34 11.02 -59.18
CA LEU A 94 25.70 10.40 -60.33
C LEU A 94 26.60 10.49 -61.58
N GLU A 95 26.39 9.57 -62.52
CA GLU A 95 27.16 9.49 -63.76
C GLU A 95 27.05 10.80 -64.57
N PRO A 96 28.17 11.33 -65.11
CA PRO A 96 28.14 12.53 -65.92
C PRO A 96 27.24 12.31 -67.15
N GLY A 97 26.24 13.18 -67.34
CA GLY A 97 25.23 13.04 -68.39
C GLY A 97 23.80 12.79 -67.89
N THR A 98 23.63 12.61 -66.58
CA THR A 98 22.31 12.45 -65.95
C THR A 98 21.43 13.71 -66.17
N PRO A 99 20.15 13.58 -66.57
CA PRO A 99 19.29 14.74 -66.78
C PRO A 99 19.01 15.49 -65.47
N THR A 100 18.95 16.82 -65.56
CA THR A 100 18.87 17.72 -64.39
C THR A 100 17.62 17.54 -63.53
N TRP A 101 16.50 17.11 -64.12
CA TRP A 101 15.27 16.84 -63.35
C TRP A 101 15.45 15.67 -62.39
N LEU A 102 16.18 14.62 -62.79
CA LEU A 102 16.44 13.44 -61.95
C LEU A 102 17.34 13.81 -60.78
N LEU A 103 18.35 14.66 -61.01
CA LEU A 103 19.22 15.19 -59.96
C LEU A 103 18.42 15.93 -58.87
N ARG A 104 17.42 16.72 -59.28
CA ARG A 104 16.55 17.45 -58.33
C ARG A 104 15.71 16.50 -57.49
N PHE A 105 15.13 15.46 -58.09
CA PHE A 105 14.38 14.44 -57.33
C PHE A 105 15.28 13.66 -56.36
N TYR A 106 16.49 13.31 -56.78
CA TYR A 106 17.48 12.67 -55.92
C TYR A 106 17.82 13.54 -54.70
N LEU A 107 18.14 14.81 -54.91
CA LEU A 107 18.43 15.74 -53.81
C LEU A 107 17.21 15.98 -52.91
N LEU A 108 16.01 16.10 -53.48
CA LEU A 108 14.79 16.30 -52.70
C LEU A 108 14.48 15.09 -51.81
N THR A 109 14.60 13.88 -52.35
CA THR A 109 14.40 12.64 -51.58
C THR A 109 15.43 12.49 -50.47
N LEU A 110 16.72 12.77 -50.73
CA LEU A 110 17.75 12.78 -49.69
C LEU A 110 17.50 13.85 -48.61
N CYS A 111 17.17 15.08 -49.00
CA CYS A 111 16.80 16.14 -48.04
C CYS A 111 15.58 15.74 -47.20
N SER A 112 14.58 15.10 -47.82
CA SER A 112 13.39 14.65 -47.10
C SER A 112 13.70 13.52 -46.11
N ALA A 113 14.58 12.58 -46.49
CA ALA A 113 15.06 11.54 -45.60
C ALA A 113 15.85 12.14 -44.43
N LEU A 114 16.75 13.08 -44.69
CA LEU A 114 17.50 13.80 -43.66
C LEU A 114 16.60 14.51 -42.65
N LEU A 115 15.61 15.27 -43.13
CA LEU A 115 14.66 15.96 -42.26
C LEU A 115 13.81 14.98 -41.44
N TYR A 116 13.42 13.85 -42.03
CA TYR A 116 12.65 12.82 -41.34
C TYR A 116 13.46 12.17 -40.23
N MET A 117 14.73 11.81 -40.49
CA MET A 117 15.64 11.25 -39.48
C MET A 117 15.97 12.25 -38.37
N LEU A 118 16.11 13.53 -38.69
CA LEU A 118 16.30 14.60 -37.70
C LEU A 118 15.08 14.74 -36.78
N LEU A 119 13.87 14.70 -37.35
CA LEU A 119 12.63 14.75 -36.59
C LEU A 119 12.48 13.51 -35.68
N ALA A 120 12.83 12.33 -36.18
CA ALA A 120 12.83 11.09 -35.40
C ALA A 120 13.79 11.19 -34.20
N LEU A 121 15.02 11.67 -34.42
CA LEU A 121 16.00 11.90 -33.37
C LEU A 121 15.50 12.89 -32.31
N TRP A 122 14.89 14.01 -32.75
CA TRP A 122 14.31 15.01 -31.85
C TRP A 122 13.22 14.41 -30.96
N LEU A 123 12.32 13.61 -31.54
CA LEU A 123 11.21 13.00 -30.81
C LEU A 123 11.69 11.91 -29.84
N ALA A 124 12.70 11.11 -30.21
CA ALA A 124 13.34 10.16 -29.31
C ALA A 124 14.01 10.87 -28.12
N MET A 125 14.72 11.98 -28.37
CA MET A 125 15.33 12.80 -27.31
C MET A 125 14.26 13.40 -26.38
N HIS A 126 13.18 13.94 -26.94
CA HIS A 126 12.07 14.48 -26.15
C HIS A 126 11.39 13.39 -25.30
N ALA A 127 11.22 12.18 -25.83
CA ALA A 127 10.66 11.05 -25.09
C ALA A 127 11.50 10.69 -23.86
N SER A 128 12.83 10.62 -24.02
CA SER A 128 13.77 10.32 -22.94
C SER A 128 13.70 11.38 -21.81
N VAL A 129 13.73 12.66 -22.17
CA VAL A 129 13.64 13.76 -21.18
C VAL A 129 12.29 13.76 -20.44
N VAL A 130 11.18 13.51 -21.14
CA VAL A 130 9.86 13.42 -20.52
C VAL A 130 9.77 12.22 -19.58
N ALA A 131 10.33 11.06 -19.97
CA ALA A 131 10.37 9.88 -19.11
C ALA A 131 11.12 10.17 -17.80
N GLN A 132 12.32 10.75 -17.87
CA GLN A 132 13.11 11.16 -16.70
C GLN A 132 12.36 12.17 -15.81
N GLY A 133 11.78 13.21 -16.41
CA GLY A 133 10.99 14.21 -15.69
C GLY A 133 9.76 13.62 -14.98
N SER A 134 9.10 12.67 -15.63
CA SER A 134 7.94 11.97 -15.06
C SER A 134 8.35 11.06 -13.89
N SER A 135 9.51 10.40 -13.97
CA SER A 135 10.08 9.60 -12.86
C SER A 135 10.35 10.45 -11.63
N ALA A 136 11.03 11.59 -11.81
CA ALA A 136 11.30 12.53 -10.73
C ALA A 136 9.99 13.01 -10.07
N ARG A 137 8.95 13.27 -10.87
CA ARG A 137 7.63 13.66 -10.36
C ARG A 137 6.93 12.53 -9.59
N LEU A 138 6.98 11.29 -10.09
CA LEU A 138 6.43 10.12 -9.41
C LEU A 138 7.08 9.89 -8.05
N LEU A 139 8.42 9.93 -7.99
CA LEU A 139 9.20 9.69 -6.78
C LEU A 139 9.07 10.79 -5.71
N THR A 140 8.76 12.02 -6.11
CA THR A 140 8.67 13.18 -5.19
C THR A 140 7.25 13.50 -4.75
N GLN A 141 6.27 13.33 -5.64
CA GLN A 141 4.88 13.72 -5.38
C GLN A 141 3.99 12.55 -4.94
N PHE A 142 4.22 11.35 -5.48
CA PHE A 142 3.30 10.22 -5.29
C PHE A 142 3.86 9.12 -4.40
N VAL A 143 5.14 8.76 -4.54
CA VAL A 143 5.77 7.69 -3.75
C VAL A 143 6.59 8.28 -2.61
N ARG A 144 5.91 8.96 -1.69
CA ARG A 144 6.51 9.44 -0.44
C ARG A 144 6.58 8.31 0.58
N LEU A 145 7.66 8.28 1.35
CA LEU A 145 7.81 7.33 2.45
C LEU A 145 6.73 7.61 3.50
N PRO A 146 6.00 6.58 3.97
CA PRO A 146 5.10 6.73 5.10
C PRO A 146 5.97 6.89 6.36
N ILE A 147 6.18 8.14 6.79
CA ILE A 147 6.82 8.42 8.08
C ILE A 147 5.73 8.34 9.14
N PRO A 148 5.85 7.46 10.14
CA PRO A 148 4.84 7.35 11.17
C PRO A 148 4.74 8.66 11.93
N THR A 149 3.51 9.09 12.21
CA THR A 149 3.28 10.29 13.00
C THR A 149 3.60 10.02 14.48
N TRP A 150 3.89 11.07 15.25
CA TRP A 150 4.09 10.91 16.70
C TRP A 150 2.87 10.31 17.38
N ASP A 151 1.67 10.66 16.92
CA ASP A 151 0.41 10.11 17.44
C ASP A 151 0.30 8.59 17.17
N GLU A 152 0.73 8.13 15.99
CA GLU A 152 0.79 6.69 15.67
C GLU A 152 1.82 5.95 16.51
N LEU A 153 3.00 6.55 16.74
CA LEU A 153 4.03 5.98 17.62
C LEU A 153 3.57 5.96 19.08
N GLU A 154 2.84 6.98 19.52
CA GLU A 154 2.27 7.06 20.86
C GLU A 154 1.11 6.08 21.03
N ALA A 155 0.33 5.82 19.98
CA ALA A 155 -0.68 4.77 19.98
C ALA A 155 -0.07 3.37 20.16
N CYS A 156 1.14 3.13 19.64
CA CYS A 156 1.90 1.89 19.88
C CYS A 156 2.44 1.79 21.32
N ARG A 157 2.44 2.87 22.11
CA ARG A 157 2.92 2.87 23.48
C ARG A 157 1.90 2.19 24.39
N THR A 158 2.38 1.25 25.19
CA THR A 158 1.54 0.54 26.17
C THR A 158 1.68 1.16 27.55
N TYR A 159 0.60 1.75 28.07
CA TYR A 159 0.56 2.33 29.41
C TYR A 159 0.22 1.26 30.46
N GLY A 160 0.94 1.22 31.58
CA GLY A 160 0.60 0.30 32.68
C GLY A 160 -0.78 0.56 33.28
N ALA A 161 -1.24 1.81 33.24
CA ALA A 161 -2.59 2.20 33.65
C ALA A 161 -3.70 1.47 32.87
N SER A 162 -3.44 1.00 31.65
CA SER A 162 -4.45 0.23 30.90
C SER A 162 -4.67 -1.17 31.47
N PHE A 163 -3.73 -1.71 32.25
CA PHE A 163 -3.96 -2.93 33.03
C PHE A 163 -4.90 -2.65 34.20
N GLU A 164 -4.66 -1.56 34.93
CA GLU A 164 -5.46 -1.17 36.09
C GLU A 164 -6.91 -0.79 35.73
N ALA A 165 -7.11 -0.29 34.51
CA ALA A 165 -8.43 0.03 33.96
C ALA A 165 -9.27 -1.22 33.60
N GLN A 166 -8.66 -2.41 33.54
CA GLN A 166 -9.40 -3.65 33.30
C GLN A 166 -10.21 -4.05 34.54
N GLY A 167 -11.32 -4.75 34.35
CA GLY A 167 -12.14 -5.21 35.47
C GLY A 167 -11.36 -6.18 36.38
N ILE A 168 -11.61 -6.14 37.68
CA ILE A 168 -10.94 -7.01 38.68
C ILE A 168 -11.10 -8.50 38.31
N ALA A 169 -12.24 -8.88 37.73
CA ALA A 169 -12.50 -10.24 37.25
C ALA A 169 -11.56 -10.66 36.09
N GLU A 170 -11.11 -9.70 35.28
CA GLU A 170 -10.16 -9.95 34.20
C GLU A 170 -8.70 -9.91 34.67
N GLN A 171 -8.41 -9.23 35.78
CA GLN A 171 -7.07 -9.16 36.37
C GLN A 171 -6.72 -10.39 37.22
N LEU A 172 -7.73 -11.11 37.73
CA LEU A 172 -7.59 -12.31 38.57
C LEU A 172 -7.96 -13.60 37.82
N ARG A 173 -7.45 -13.77 36.60
CA ARG A 173 -7.62 -15.00 35.81
C ARG A 173 -6.73 -16.11 36.38
N VAL A 174 -7.30 -17.31 36.52
CA VAL A 174 -6.52 -18.51 36.88
C VAL A 174 -6.41 -19.38 35.62
N PRO A 175 -5.20 -19.65 35.11
CA PRO A 175 -5.04 -20.46 33.92
C PRO A 175 -5.64 -21.86 34.12
N PHE A 176 -6.28 -22.39 33.08
CA PHE A 176 -6.88 -23.73 33.01
C PHE A 176 -8.15 -24.01 33.83
N VAL A 177 -8.60 -23.10 34.71
CA VAL A 177 -9.83 -23.31 35.52
C VAL A 177 -11.08 -22.75 34.85
N GLN A 178 -10.97 -21.63 34.13
CA GLN A 178 -12.10 -21.00 33.43
C GLN A 178 -12.81 -21.87 32.38
N PRO A 179 -12.12 -22.56 31.45
CA PRO A 179 -12.82 -23.38 30.44
C PRO A 179 -13.55 -24.58 31.06
N LEU A 180 -13.19 -24.99 32.28
CA LEU A 180 -13.87 -26.05 33.02
C LEU A 180 -15.22 -25.60 33.59
N PHE A 181 -15.36 -24.32 33.93
CA PHE A 181 -16.61 -23.71 34.41
C PHE A 181 -17.48 -23.16 33.27
N GLU A 182 -16.87 -22.58 32.22
CA GLU A 182 -17.58 -22.01 31.07
C GLU A 182 -18.32 -23.08 30.23
N GLY A 183 -17.78 -24.32 30.22
CA GLY A 183 -18.42 -25.48 29.60
C GLY A 183 -19.76 -25.90 30.25
N GLN A 184 -20.07 -25.38 31.43
CA GLN A 184 -21.30 -25.70 32.17
C GLN A 184 -22.37 -24.58 32.11
N ILE A 185 -22.02 -23.38 31.63
CA ILE A 185 -22.91 -22.19 31.59
C ILE A 185 -23.47 -21.93 30.16
N SER A 186 -22.98 -22.62 29.13
CA SER A 186 -23.42 -22.45 27.74
C SER A 186 -24.83 -23.02 27.41
N GLN A 187 -25.73 -23.20 28.38
CA GLN A 187 -27.15 -23.53 28.18
C GLN A 187 -28.13 -22.49 28.78
N ALA A 188 -27.76 -21.20 28.76
CA ALA A 188 -28.74 -20.13 29.02
C ALA A 188 -29.21 -19.49 27.69
N PRO A 189 -30.53 -19.44 27.40
CA PRO A 189 -31.04 -18.75 26.23
C PRO A 189 -30.73 -17.25 26.31
N VAL A 190 -30.10 -16.71 25.26
CA VAL A 190 -29.85 -15.28 25.11
C VAL A 190 -31.21 -14.55 25.04
N PRO A 191 -31.54 -13.64 25.98
CA PRO A 191 -32.74 -12.82 25.83
C PRO A 191 -32.55 -11.82 24.68
N PRO A 192 -33.59 -11.57 23.86
CA PRO A 192 -33.49 -10.63 22.76
C PRO A 192 -33.19 -9.22 23.29
N ARG A 193 -32.14 -8.59 22.75
CA ARG A 193 -31.83 -7.17 23.03
C ARG A 193 -33.02 -6.30 22.63
N PRO A 194 -33.41 -5.29 23.45
CA PRO A 194 -34.36 -4.29 23.03
C PRO A 194 -33.81 -3.53 21.83
N THR A 195 -34.63 -3.45 20.79
CA THR A 195 -34.42 -2.64 19.60
C THR A 195 -34.30 -1.17 20.03
N GLU A 196 -33.08 -0.62 20.06
CA GLU A 196 -32.89 0.83 20.15
C GLU A 196 -33.49 1.47 18.90
N GLN A 197 -34.66 2.08 19.11
CA GLN A 197 -35.30 2.98 18.15
C GLN A 197 -34.40 4.19 17.99
N ARG A 198 -33.79 4.28 16.81
CA ARG A 198 -33.03 5.44 16.34
C ARG A 198 -33.97 6.64 16.22
N GLU A 199 -34.05 7.44 17.28
CA GLU A 199 -34.66 8.77 17.23
C GLU A 199 -33.84 9.69 16.33
N THR A 200 -34.59 10.48 15.57
CA THR A 200 -34.13 11.38 14.53
C THR A 200 -34.16 12.80 15.08
N ARG A 201 -33.05 13.53 14.93
CA ARG A 201 -32.90 15.00 14.74
C ARG A 201 -32.08 15.80 15.77
N LEU A 202 -31.35 16.76 15.15
CA LEU A 202 -30.64 17.96 15.65
C LEU A 202 -29.18 17.69 16.04
N GLY A 203 -28.14 18.25 15.42
CA GLY A 203 -28.04 19.32 14.44
C GLY A 203 -26.75 20.09 14.73
N VAL A 204 -25.62 19.73 14.09
CA VAL A 204 -24.37 20.49 14.12
C VAL A 204 -23.72 20.42 12.73
N PRO A 205 -23.33 21.55 12.12
CA PRO A 205 -22.90 21.58 10.73
C PRO A 205 -21.43 21.15 10.59
N GLN A 206 -21.15 20.14 9.77
CA GLN A 206 -19.81 19.95 9.20
C GLN A 206 -19.75 20.57 7.81
N SER A 207 -18.98 21.66 7.74
CA SER A 207 -18.56 22.33 6.53
C SER A 207 -17.59 21.48 5.71
N VAL A 208 -17.94 21.29 4.44
CA VAL A 208 -17.07 21.38 3.25
C VAL A 208 -15.77 20.55 3.23
N SER A 209 -15.78 19.45 2.46
CA SER A 209 -14.79 19.26 1.39
C SER A 209 -15.31 18.24 0.37
N GLY A 210 -15.74 18.75 -0.78
CA GLY A 210 -16.25 17.96 -1.89
C GLY A 210 -15.12 17.48 -2.80
N TYR A 211 -15.11 16.19 -3.10
CA TYR A 211 -14.62 15.70 -4.39
C TYR A 211 -15.79 15.01 -5.09
N VAL A 212 -16.29 15.69 -6.12
CA VAL A 212 -17.30 15.19 -7.06
C VAL A 212 -16.60 14.21 -8.01
N SER A 213 -16.97 12.94 -7.96
CA SER A 213 -16.68 12.00 -9.05
C SER A 213 -17.97 11.76 -9.82
N HIS A 214 -18.04 12.30 -11.02
CA HIS A 214 -19.09 12.01 -11.99
C HIS A 214 -19.08 10.53 -12.35
N GLY A 215 -20.19 9.84 -12.07
CA GLY A 215 -20.48 8.53 -12.62
C GLY A 215 -20.93 8.64 -14.07
N SER A 216 -20.32 7.84 -14.94
CA SER A 216 -20.97 7.35 -16.16
C SER A 216 -21.38 5.91 -15.92
N ALA A 217 -22.68 5.70 -16.04
CA ALA A 217 -23.36 4.44 -15.87
C ALA A 217 -23.24 3.59 -17.14
N VAL A 218 -22.80 2.34 -16.98
CA VAL A 218 -23.22 1.22 -17.84
C VAL A 218 -23.46 0.04 -16.92
N GLY A 219 -24.70 -0.42 -16.88
CA GLY A 219 -25.17 -1.45 -15.96
C GLY A 219 -24.84 -2.87 -16.41
N VAL A 220 -24.61 -3.74 -15.43
CA VAL A 220 -24.84 -5.18 -15.52
C VAL A 220 -25.48 -5.62 -14.19
N PRO A 221 -26.65 -6.27 -14.20
CA PRO A 221 -27.28 -6.81 -12.99
C PRO A 221 -26.85 -8.27 -12.80
N GLY A 222 -26.41 -8.64 -11.59
CA GLY A 222 -26.14 -10.05 -11.31
C GLY A 222 -25.49 -10.34 -9.96
N GLY A 223 -26.32 -10.53 -8.94
CA GLY A 223 -26.14 -11.65 -8.01
C GLY A 223 -25.30 -11.45 -6.74
N ALA A 224 -25.89 -11.95 -5.65
CA ALA A 224 -25.28 -12.37 -4.38
C ALA A 224 -24.84 -11.26 -3.40
N GLY A 225 -25.74 -10.98 -2.47
CA GLY A 225 -25.41 -10.27 -1.24
C GLY A 225 -24.37 -11.01 -0.42
N SER A 226 -23.35 -10.29 0.03
CA SER A 226 -22.58 -10.66 1.21
C SER A 226 -23.13 -9.89 2.40
N ASN A 227 -24.00 -10.54 3.16
CA ASN A 227 -24.17 -10.23 4.58
C ASN A 227 -22.78 -10.28 5.22
N ALA A 228 -22.23 -9.13 5.59
CA ALA A 228 -21.03 -9.06 6.41
C ALA A 228 -21.37 -9.74 7.75
N ALA A 229 -20.89 -10.98 7.91
CA ALA A 229 -20.96 -11.69 9.18
C ALA A 229 -20.29 -10.85 10.29
N PRO A 230 -20.74 -10.95 11.55
CA PRO A 230 -20.04 -10.31 12.65
C PRO A 230 -18.63 -10.90 12.71
N GLN A 231 -17.62 -10.04 12.52
CA GLN A 231 -16.21 -10.43 12.53
C GLN A 231 -15.88 -11.08 13.87
N GLU A 232 -15.64 -12.39 13.84
CA GLU A 232 -15.16 -13.16 14.97
C GLU A 232 -13.73 -12.68 15.26
N ALA A 233 -13.55 -11.91 16.34
CA ALA A 233 -12.23 -11.53 16.81
C ALA A 233 -11.44 -12.82 17.04
N VAL A 234 -10.31 -12.96 16.35
CA VAL A 234 -9.41 -14.14 16.44
C VAL A 234 -8.86 -14.31 17.86
N ASP A 235 -8.94 -13.26 18.67
CA ASP A 235 -8.69 -13.30 20.09
C ASP A 235 -9.92 -13.87 20.85
N PRO A 236 -9.77 -15.01 21.56
CA PRO A 236 -10.81 -15.56 22.44
C PRO A 236 -11.38 -14.54 23.42
N TRP A 237 -10.61 -13.49 23.73
CA TRP A 237 -10.95 -12.45 24.70
C TRP A 237 -11.45 -11.16 24.07
N LYS A 238 -11.48 -11.06 22.72
CA LYS A 238 -11.96 -9.88 21.97
C LYS A 238 -11.26 -8.57 22.34
N LEU A 239 -10.06 -8.64 22.91
CA LEU A 239 -9.23 -7.48 23.23
C LEU A 239 -8.55 -6.93 21.96
N GLU A 240 -8.48 -7.74 20.90
CA GLU A 240 -7.76 -7.42 19.66
C GLU A 240 -8.68 -7.19 18.45
N ARG A 241 -8.30 -6.22 17.61
CA ARG A 241 -8.82 -6.09 16.23
C ARG A 241 -8.08 -7.05 15.31
N SER A 242 -8.84 -7.71 14.44
CA SER A 242 -8.28 -8.57 13.39
C SER A 242 -7.44 -7.76 12.40
N GLY A 243 -6.18 -8.15 12.19
CA GLY A 243 -5.29 -7.56 11.19
C GLY A 243 -5.69 -7.85 9.73
N ARG A 244 -6.76 -8.63 9.50
CA ARG A 244 -7.22 -9.02 8.15
C ARG A 244 -7.79 -7.86 7.33
N ASP A 245 -8.17 -6.76 7.97
CA ASP A 245 -8.72 -5.58 7.28
C ASP A 245 -7.69 -4.54 6.87
N ILE A 246 -6.41 -4.76 7.20
CA ILE A 246 -5.32 -3.91 6.76
C ILE A 246 -5.19 -4.04 5.24
N TYR A 247 -5.50 -2.97 4.51
CA TYR A 247 -5.48 -2.94 3.04
C TYR A 247 -4.15 -3.45 2.47
N GLU A 248 -3.03 -3.09 3.10
CA GLU A 248 -1.68 -3.48 2.64
C GLU A 248 -1.39 -4.98 2.73
N LEU A 249 -2.15 -5.73 3.54
CA LEU A 249 -2.01 -7.19 3.72
C LEU A 249 -2.98 -7.99 2.85
N LYS A 250 -3.89 -7.33 2.12
CA LYS A 250 -4.83 -8.02 1.23
C LYS A 250 -4.10 -8.44 -0.04
N PRO A 251 -4.15 -9.73 -0.43
CA PRO A 251 -3.57 -10.19 -1.68
C PRO A 251 -4.33 -9.54 -2.85
N SER A 252 -3.76 -8.48 -3.40
CA SER A 252 -4.28 -7.83 -4.61
C SER A 252 -3.50 -8.31 -5.82
N PRO A 253 -4.14 -8.54 -6.96
CA PRO A 253 -3.42 -8.84 -8.19
C PRO A 253 -2.48 -7.67 -8.55
N VAL A 254 -1.30 -7.98 -9.08
CA VAL A 254 -0.24 -6.99 -9.38
C VAL A 254 -0.74 -5.86 -10.28
N ALA A 255 -1.67 -6.17 -11.18
CA ALA A 255 -2.23 -5.21 -12.13
C ALA A 255 -3.06 -4.09 -11.49
N ASP A 256 -3.60 -4.32 -10.29
CA ASP A 256 -4.51 -3.41 -9.58
C ASP A 256 -3.78 -2.62 -8.48
N LEU A 257 -2.46 -2.80 -8.36
CA LEU A 257 -1.67 -2.06 -7.40
C LEU A 257 -1.61 -0.58 -7.82
N ARG A 258 -1.94 0.31 -6.88
CA ARG A 258 -2.04 1.77 -7.12
C ARG A 258 -0.77 2.36 -7.75
N HIS A 259 0.41 1.90 -7.36
CA HIS A 259 1.67 2.39 -7.94
C HIS A 259 1.82 1.98 -9.41
N VAL A 260 1.42 0.75 -9.78
CA VAL A 260 1.40 0.28 -11.17
C VAL A 260 0.43 1.11 -12.01
N GLU A 261 -0.74 1.43 -11.47
CA GLU A 261 -1.72 2.30 -12.15
C GLU A 261 -1.16 3.72 -12.39
N LEU A 262 -0.50 4.29 -11.38
CA LEU A 262 0.16 5.59 -11.51
C LEU A 262 1.25 5.59 -12.59
N VAL A 263 2.07 4.53 -12.64
CA VAL A 263 3.09 4.35 -13.68
C VAL A 263 2.44 4.18 -15.04
N ARG A 264 1.40 3.36 -15.18
CA ARG A 264 0.64 3.21 -16.45
C ARG A 264 0.08 4.54 -16.92
N ARG A 265 -0.48 5.34 -16.01
CA ARG A 265 -1.00 6.67 -16.34
C ARG A 265 0.11 7.63 -16.76
N ALA A 266 1.29 7.55 -16.13
CA ALA A 266 2.47 8.30 -16.55
C ALA A 266 2.93 7.86 -17.95
N ALA A 267 2.86 6.56 -18.24
CA ALA A 267 3.25 5.97 -19.52
C ALA A 267 2.47 6.51 -20.72
N VAL A 268 1.20 6.87 -20.53
CA VAL A 268 0.38 7.49 -21.57
C VAL A 268 1.02 8.77 -22.11
N TYR A 269 1.74 9.54 -21.29
CA TYR A 269 2.35 10.80 -21.72
C TYR A 269 3.53 10.61 -22.67
N TYR A 270 4.23 9.48 -22.62
CA TYR A 270 5.37 9.20 -23.49
C TYR A 270 5.11 8.12 -24.54
N GLN A 271 3.98 7.42 -24.48
CA GLN A 271 3.62 6.37 -25.44
C GLN A 271 3.53 6.85 -26.88
N SER A 272 3.04 8.08 -27.11
CA SER A 272 2.95 8.67 -28.45
C SER A 272 4.34 8.92 -29.06
N TYR A 273 5.30 9.35 -28.25
CA TYR A 273 6.68 9.57 -28.70
C TYR A 273 7.41 8.24 -28.96
N ASP A 274 7.20 7.21 -28.13
CA ASP A 274 7.71 5.85 -28.39
C ASP A 274 7.13 5.28 -29.69
N ALA A 275 5.82 5.44 -29.93
CA ALA A 275 5.19 4.99 -31.17
C ALA A 275 5.81 5.68 -32.40
N PHE A 276 6.08 6.99 -32.32
CA PHE A 276 6.71 7.72 -33.41
C PHE A 276 8.16 7.28 -33.65
N ALA A 277 8.95 7.10 -32.59
CA ALA A 277 10.32 6.61 -32.69
C ALA A 277 10.40 5.21 -33.33
N ARG A 278 9.40 4.35 -33.08
CA ARG A 278 9.32 3.02 -33.72
C ARG A 278 8.91 3.04 -35.19
N VAL A 279 8.07 4.00 -35.60
CA VAL A 279 7.60 4.08 -37.00
C VAL A 279 8.65 4.72 -37.89
N SER A 280 9.55 5.53 -37.30
CA SER A 280 10.60 6.23 -38.05
C SER A 280 11.86 5.40 -38.28
N LEU A 281 11.99 4.26 -37.61
CA LEU A 281 13.04 3.25 -37.79
C LEU A 281 12.51 2.06 -38.60
#